data_AF-A0A938SL16-F1
#
_entry.id   AF-A0A938SL16-F1
#
_cell.length_a   1.000
_cell.length_b   1.000
_cell.length_c   1.000
_cell.angle_alpha   90.00
_cell.angle_beta   90.00
_cell.angle_gamma   90.00
#
_symmetry.space_group_name_H-M   'P 1'
#
loop_
_entity.id
_entity.type
_entity.pdbx_description
1 polymer ?
#
loop_
_entity_poly.entity_id
_entity_poly.type
_entity_poly.pdbx_seq_one_letter_code
_entity_poly.pdbx_strand_id
1 'polypeptide(L)' 'MVITLAPDLEAALNDLAREQGIAPEVLVLNALRERFVGPARRVRPRDEWERRLLEAATDCGVALSHEAVSSEGLYE' A
#
# COMPACT_ATOMS: atom_id res chain seq x y z
N MET A 1 -3.62 -3.59 -13.70
CA MET A 1 -4.48 -4.79 -13.59
C MET A 1 -5.90 -4.35 -13.88
N VAL A 2 -6.60 -5.00 -14.82
CA VAL A 2 -7.99 -4.64 -15.18
C VAL A 2 -8.91 -5.70 -14.59
N ILE A 3 -9.90 -5.29 -13.80
CA ILE A 3 -10.88 -6.16 -13.16
C ILE A 3 -12.24 -5.79 -13.73
N THR A 4 -12.98 -6.76 -14.28
CA THR A 4 -14.33 -6.54 -14.78
C THR A 4 -15.33 -6.75 -13.63
N LEU A 5 -16.09 -5.70 -13.29
CA LEU A 5 -17.12 -5.75 -12.27
C LEU A 5 -18.50 -5.96 -12.90
N ALA A 6 -19.43 -6.54 -12.14
CA ALA A 6 -20.83 -6.55 -12.53
C ALA A 6 -21.39 -5.12 -12.47
N PRO A 7 -22.33 -4.74 -13.36
CA PRO A 7 -22.86 -3.37 -13.41
C PRO A 7 -23.46 -2.89 -12.08
N ASP A 8 -24.16 -3.78 -11.38
CA ASP A 8 -24.78 -3.48 -10.08
C ASP A 8 -23.74 -3.20 -9.00
N LEU A 9 -22.61 -3.92 -9.06
CA LEU A 9 -21.49 -3.74 -8.13
C LEU A 9 -20.76 -2.43 -8.41
N GLU A 10 -20.57 -2.08 -9.69
CA GLU A 10 -19.97 -0.81 -10.10
C GLU A 10 -20.81 0.40 -9.66
N ALA A 11 -22.14 0.33 -9.81
CA ALA A 11 -23.05 1.37 -9.35
C ALA A 11 -22.96 1.58 -7.83
N ALA A 12 -23.05 0.48 -7.05
CA ALA A 12 -22.94 0.56 -5.60
C ALA A 12 -21.58 1.12 -5.14
N LEU A 13 -20.50 0.78 -5.84
CA LEU A 13 -19.16 1.27 -5.52
C LEU A 13 -19.02 2.77 -5.79
N ASN A 14 -19.59 3.25 -6.89
CA ASN A 14 -19.60 4.66 -7.24
C ASN A 14 -20.41 5.51 -6.27
N ASP A 15 -21.52 5.00 -5.77
CA ASP A 15 -22.33 5.71 -4.77
C ASP A 15 -21.60 5.79 -3.41
N LEU A 16 -21.04 4.67 -2.93
CA LEU A 16 -20.22 4.64 -1.72
C LEU A 16 -18.98 5.53 -1.81
N ALA A 17 -18.31 5.53 -2.97
CA ALA A 17 -17.14 6.38 -3.23
C ALA A 17 -17.51 7.87 -3.14
N ARG A 18 -18.69 8.25 -3.67
CA ARG A 18 -19.21 9.61 -3.62
C ARG A 18 -19.55 10.05 -2.20
N GLU A 19 -20.18 9.19 -1.42
CA GLU A 19 -20.50 9.45 0.00
C GLU A 19 -19.24 9.67 0.84
N GLN A 20 -18.17 8.93 0.53
CA GLN A 20 -16.89 9.01 1.25
C GLN A 20 -15.93 10.05 0.67
N GLY A 21 -16.26 10.67 -0.47
CA GLY A 21 -15.41 11.65 -1.15
C GLY A 21 -14.08 11.08 -1.65
N ILE A 22 -14.01 9.77 -1.89
CA ILE A 22 -12.82 9.06 -2.35
C ILE A 22 -13.02 8.51 -3.76
N ALA A 23 -11.92 8.26 -4.48
CA ALA A 23 -12.00 7.61 -5.77
C ALA A 23 -12.46 6.14 -5.63
N PRO A 24 -13.29 5.61 -6.55
CA PRO A 24 -13.77 4.24 -6.51
C PRO A 24 -12.63 3.22 -6.43
N GLU A 25 -11.52 3.47 -7.12
CA GLU A 25 -10.35 2.58 -7.13
C GLU A 25 -9.70 2.48 -5.75
N VAL A 26 -9.66 3.59 -5.00
CA VAL A 26 -9.13 3.62 -3.63
C VAL A 26 -10.03 2.80 -2.71
N LEU A 27 -11.35 2.94 -2.86
CA LEU A 27 -12.33 2.15 -2.11
C LEU A 27 -12.18 0.64 -2.40
N VAL A 28 -12.05 0.24 -3.67
CA VAL A 28 -11.80 -1.16 -4.06
C VAL A 28 -10.50 -1.67 -3.43
N LEU A 29 -9.42 -0.91 -3.53
CA LEU A 29 -8.12 -1.33 -3.00
C LEU A 29 -8.16 -1.49 -1.48
N ASN A 30 -8.85 -0.61 -0.77
CA ASN A 30 -9.01 -0.73 0.68
C ASN A 30 -9.83 -1.97 1.06
N ALA A 31 -10.95 -2.22 0.37
CA ALA A 31 -11.77 -3.40 0.60
C ALA A 31 -10.99 -4.70 0.31
N LEU A 32 -10.20 -4.74 -0.77
CA LEU A 32 -9.34 -5.87 -1.09
C LEU A 32 -8.22 -6.06 -0.06
N ARG A 33 -7.59 -4.97 0.40
CA ARG A 33 -6.57 -5.04 1.45
C ARG A 33 -7.13 -5.58 2.74
N GLU A 34 -8.26 -5.05 3.21
CA GLU A 34 -8.91 -5.52 4.44
C GLU A 34 -9.29 -7.01 4.35
N ARG A 35 -9.76 -7.46 3.19
CA ARG A 35 -10.23 -8.84 2.99
C ARG A 35 -9.10 -9.85 2.79
N PHE A 36 -8.05 -9.49 2.05
CA PHE A 36 -7.02 -10.42 1.59
C PHE A 36 -5.67 -10.20 2.24
N VAL A 37 -5.32 -8.95 2.56
CA VAL A 37 -4.13 -8.62 3.32
C VAL A 37 -4.53 -8.65 4.80
N GLY A 38 -4.68 -9.86 5.33
CA GLY A 38 -4.89 -10.07 6.76
C GLY A 38 -3.83 -9.30 7.58
N PRO A 39 -4.07 -9.03 8.87
CA PRO A 39 -3.17 -8.24 9.69
C PRO A 39 -1.75 -8.76 9.50
N ALA A 40 -0.85 -7.86 9.05
CA ALA A 40 0.51 -8.20 8.66
C ALA A 40 1.07 -9.17 9.71
N ARG A 41 1.21 -10.44 9.32
CA ARG A 41 1.76 -11.45 10.24
C ARG A 41 3.09 -10.90 10.67
N ARG A 42 3.26 -10.62 11.97
CA ARG A 42 4.56 -10.24 12.51
C ARG A 42 5.53 -11.33 12.11
N VAL A 43 6.39 -11.03 11.14
CA VAL A 43 7.38 -11.97 10.66
C VAL A 43 8.34 -12.17 11.82
N ARG A 44 8.29 -13.35 12.44
CA ARG A 44 9.29 -13.73 13.43
C ARG A 44 10.47 -14.32 12.66
N PRO A 45 11.66 -13.72 12.73
CA PRO A 45 12.83 -14.30 12.11
C PRO A 45 13.10 -15.68 12.70
N ARG A 46 13.34 -16.66 11.84
CA ARG A 46 13.62 -18.05 12.21
C ARG A 46 15.09 -18.27 12.54
N ASP A 47 15.96 -17.45 11.97
CA ASP A 47 17.40 -17.51 12.15
C ASP A 47 18.03 -16.11 12.22
N GLU A 48 19.33 -16.07 12.49
CA GLU A 48 20.08 -14.82 12.60
C GLU A 48 20.18 -14.05 11.28
N TRP A 49 20.13 -14.75 10.15
CA TRP A 49 20.21 -14.13 8.83
C TRP A 49 18.90 -13.39 8.53
N GLU A 50 17.75 -14.01 8.75
CA GLU A 50 16.43 -13.37 8.62
C GLU A 50 16.27 -12.18 9.58
N ARG A 51 16.82 -12.28 10.80
CA ARG A 51 16.82 -11.17 11.77
C ARG A 51 17.59 -9.97 11.23
N ARG A 52 18.82 -10.18 10.75
CA ARG A 52 19.65 -9.09 10.19
C ARG A 52 19.03 -8.49 8.94
N LEU A 53 18.41 -9.32 8.10
CA LEU A 53 17.69 -8.85 6.92
C LEU A 53 16.50 -7.96 7.30
N LEU A 54 15.70 -8.37 8.29
CA LEU A 54 14.57 -7.57 8.78
C LEU A 54 15.05 -6.27 9.45
N GLU A 55 16.10 -6.31 10.26
CA GLU A 55 16.72 -5.11 10.85
C GLU A 55 17.19 -4.13 9.77
N ALA A 56 17.86 -4.61 8.72
CA ALA A 56 18.33 -3.77 7.63
C ALA A 56 17.20 -3.26 6.72
N ALA A 57 16.13 -4.04 6.55
CA ALA A 57 15.01 -3.70 5.67
C ALA A 57 13.87 -2.94 6.36
N THR A 58 13.93 -2.76 7.69
CA THR A 58 12.90 -2.03 8.46
C THR A 58 12.72 -0.60 7.94
N ASP A 59 13.81 0.02 7.48
CA ASP A 59 13.79 1.37 6.91
C ASP A 59 13.36 1.41 5.43
N CYS A 60 13.27 0.26 4.74
CA CYS A 60 12.96 0.19 3.31
C CYS A 60 11.46 0.28 2.99
N GLY A 61 10.58 0.37 4.00
CA GLY A 61 9.13 0.46 3.85
C GLY A 61 8.54 1.87 3.93
N VAL A 62 9.36 2.88 4.26
CA VAL A 62 8.97 4.29 4.26
C VAL A 62 9.43 4.92 2.95
N ALA A 63 8.55 5.68 2.29
CA ALA A 63 8.96 6.53 1.18
C ALA A 63 10.11 7.42 1.70
N LEU A 64 11.29 7.29 1.09
CA LEU A 64 12.43 8.15 1.41
C LEU A 64 11.97 9.61 1.31
N SER A 65 12.33 10.45 2.29
CA SER A 65 11.90 11.84 2.28
C SER A 65 12.37 12.52 0.99
N HIS A 66 11.63 13.53 0.54
CA HIS A 66 12.00 14.26 -0.67
C HIS A 66 13.45 14.80 -0.58
N GLU A 67 13.92 15.18 0.62
CA GLU A 67 15.33 15.59 0.80
C GLU A 67 16.33 14.45 0.58
N ALA A 68 15.98 13.21 0.92
CA ALA A 68 16.86 12.05 0.75
C ALA A 68 16.99 11.59 -0.72
N VAL A 69 16.07 12.00 -1.59
CA VAL A 69 16.06 11.66 -3.02
C VAL A 69 16.17 12.87 -3.95
N SER A 70 16.17 14.09 -3.42
CA SER A 70 16.30 15.30 -4.23
C SER A 70 17.72 15.43 -4.77
N SER A 71 17.83 15.73 -6.06
CA SER A 71 19.09 16.05 -6.72
C SER A 71 19.42 17.54 -6.70
N GLU A 72 18.57 18.38 -6.07
CA GLU A 72 18.86 19.80 -5.89
C GLU A 72 20.04 19.95 -4.92
N GLY A 73 21.14 20.52 -5.41
CA GLY A 73 22.41 20.67 -4.67
C GLY A 73 23.55 19.75 -5.13
N LEU A 74 23.31 18.81 -6.05
CA LEU A 74 24.38 18.01 -6.69
C LEU A 74 25.05 18.72 -7.88
N TYR A 75 24.51 19.86 -8.31
CA TYR A 75 25.02 20.67 -9.43
C TYR A 75 25.23 22.15 -9.04
N GLU A 76 25.69 22.40 -7.82
CA GLU A 76 26.33 23.67 -7.44
C GLU A 76 27.86 23.52 -7.57
#